data_AF-A0A972V6Q5-F1
#
_entry.id   AF-A0A972V6Q5-F1
#
_cell.length_a   1.000
_cell.length_b   1.000
_cell.length_c   1.000
_cell.angle_alpha   90.00
_cell.angle_beta   90.00
_cell.angle_gamma   90.00
#
_symmetry.space_group_name_H-M   'P 1'
#
loop_
_entity.id
_entity.type
_entity.pdbx_description
1 polymer ?
#
loop_
_entity_poly.entity_id
_entity_poly.type
_entity_poly.pdbx_seq_one_letter_code
_entity_poly.pdbx_strand_id
1 'polypeptide(L)' 'MTADNVVALADEISPRKLLPIHHSTYALYLEPISELAAKSKGESYGLDLISEGTTVIYN' A
#
# COMPACT_ATOMS: atom_id res chain seq x y z
N MET A 1 4.74 -5.00 9.32
CA MET A 1 5.23 -3.72 8.77
C MET A 1 4.12 -2.72 8.96
N THR A 2 4.41 -1.54 9.52
CA THR A 2 3.39 -0.50 9.72
C THR A 2 3.25 0.39 8.48
N ALA A 3 2.20 1.20 8.43
CA ALA A 3 1.95 2.17 7.38
C ALA A 3 3.09 3.18 7.29
N ASP A 4 3.64 3.61 8.43
CA ASP A 4 4.81 4.50 8.46
C ASP A 4 6.05 3.86 7.83
N ASN A 5 6.25 2.55 8.04
CA ASN A 5 7.37 1.86 7.39
C ASN A 5 7.15 1.77 5.87
N VAL A 6 5.91 1.58 5.42
CA VAL A 6 5.59 1.54 3.98
C VAL A 6 5.81 2.90 3.33
N VAL A 7 5.36 4.00 3.96
CA VAL A 7 5.56 5.36 3.44
C VAL A 7 7.05 5.69 3.38
N ALA A 8 7.80 5.45 4.46
CA ALA A 8 9.24 5.69 4.48
C ALA A 8 9.99 4.87 3.41
N LEU A 9 9.57 3.63 3.18
CA LEU A 9 10.12 2.79 2.10
C LEU A 9 9.78 3.35 0.72
N ALA A 10 8.55 3.84 0.53
CA ALA A 10 8.11 4.43 -0.72
C ALA A 10 8.86 5.73 -1.03
N ASP A 11 9.15 6.55 -0.02
CA ASP A 11 9.95 7.76 -0.18
C ASP A 11 11.36 7.44 -0.67
N GLU A 12 12.01 6.45 -0.04
CA GLU A 12 13.36 6.02 -0.41
C GLU A 12 13.45 5.43 -1.82
N ILE A 13 12.46 4.62 -2.21
CA ILE A 13 12.43 3.96 -3.52
C ILE A 13 11.93 4.91 -4.62
N SER A 14 11.11 5.91 -4.26
CA SER A 14 10.42 6.83 -5.17
C SER A 14 9.67 6.11 -6.32
N PRO A 15 8.78 5.14 -6.03
CA PRO A 15 8.07 4.41 -7.06
C PRO A 15 6.98 5.27 -7.71
N ARG A 16 6.56 4.93 -8.94
CA ARG A 16 5.35 5.54 -9.53
C ARG A 16 4.06 4.99 -8.92
N LYS A 17 4.09 3.72 -8.50
CA LYS A 17 2.94 2.95 -8.03
C LYS A 17 3.33 2.09 -6.85
N LEU A 18 2.44 2.00 -5.86
CA LEU A 18 2.59 1.15 -4.69
C LEU A 18 1.38 0.21 -4.60
N LEU A 19 1.65 -1.10 -4.65
CA LEU A 19 0.66 -2.16 -4.52
C LEU A 19 0.95 -2.93 -3.22
N PRO A 20 0.20 -2.67 -2.13
CA PRO A 20 0.37 -3.44 -0.93
C PRO A 20 -0.20 -4.84 -1.15
N ILE A 21 0.62 -5.84 -0.90
CA ILE A 21 0.25 -7.25 -0.86
C ILE A 21 0.32 -7.72 0.60
N HIS A 22 -0.38 -8.78 1.00
CA HIS A 22 -0.33 -9.29 2.38
C HIS A 22 -1.08 -8.42 3.43
N HIS A 23 -2.15 -7.72 3.05
CA HIS A 23 -3.02 -6.97 3.98
C HIS A 23 -4.44 -7.55 4.13
N SER A 24 -4.82 -8.53 3.30
CA SER A 24 -6.19 -9.07 3.22
C SER A 24 -6.31 -10.56 3.55
N THR A 25 -5.19 -11.29 3.56
CA THR A 25 -5.18 -12.77 3.59
C THR A 25 -5.29 -13.41 4.98
N TYR A 26 -4.87 -12.73 6.05
CA TYR A 26 -4.87 -13.27 7.42
C TYR A 26 -5.64 -12.35 8.37
N ALA A 27 -6.39 -12.93 9.30
CA ALA A 27 -7.18 -12.17 10.28
C ALA A 27 -6.32 -11.45 11.35
N LEU A 28 -5.01 -11.67 11.38
CA LEU A 28 -4.09 -11.23 12.44
C LEU A 28 -3.37 -9.90 12.15
N TYR A 29 -3.85 -9.10 11.19
CA TYR A 29 -3.24 -7.81 10.93
C TYR A 29 -3.64 -6.79 11.99
N LEU A 30 -2.65 -6.39 12.79
CA LEU A 30 -2.82 -5.41 13.87
C LEU A 30 -3.04 -3.99 13.35
N GLU A 31 -2.57 -3.69 12.14
CA GLU A 31 -2.72 -2.38 11.52
C GLU A 31 -3.69 -2.47 10.34
N PRO A 32 -4.80 -1.70 10.35
CA PRO A 32 -5.74 -1.66 9.24
C PRO A 32 -5.09 -1.07 7.99
N ILE A 33 -5.32 -1.68 6.82
CA ILE A 33 -4.88 -1.12 5.52
C ILE A 33 -5.41 0.30 5.27
N SER A 34 -6.52 0.68 5.93
CA SER A 34 -7.06 2.03 5.90
C SER A 34 -6.12 3.09 6.47
N GLU A 35 -5.21 2.72 7.37
CA GLU A 35 -4.20 3.64 7.90
C GLU A 35 -3.16 3.99 6.82
N LEU A 36 -2.66 2.99 6.09
CA LEU A 36 -1.79 3.24 4.93
C LEU A 36 -2.52 4.09 3.89
N ALA A 37 -3.78 3.78 3.60
CA ALA A 37 -4.59 4.57 2.67
C ALA A 37 -4.69 6.05 3.06
N ALA A 38 -4.80 6.34 4.36
CA ALA A 38 -4.87 7.69 4.87
C ALA A 38 -3.50 8.40 4.78
N LYS A 39 -2.42 7.70 5.13
CA LYS A 39 -1.05 8.26 5.13
C LYS A 39 -0.48 8.45 3.73
N SER A 40 -0.88 7.63 2.76
CA SER A 40 -0.48 7.80 1.34
C SER A 40 -1.21 8.95 0.63
N LYS A 41 -2.10 9.71 1.29
CA LYS A 41 -2.78 10.84 0.65
C LYS A 41 -1.81 12.00 0.40
N GLY A 42 -1.65 12.36 -0.87
CA GLY A 42 -0.77 13.45 -1.28
C GLY A 42 0.67 13.02 -1.53
N GLU A 43 0.97 11.73 -1.35
CA GLU A 43 2.27 11.17 -1.71
C GLU A 43 2.50 11.15 -3.22
N SER A 44 3.77 11.11 -3.61
CA SER A 44 4.19 11.20 -5.02
C SER A 44 3.85 9.95 -5.85
N TYR A 45 3.59 8.83 -5.18
CA TYR A 45 3.20 7.56 -5.80
C TYR A 45 1.68 7.38 -5.81
N GLY A 46 1.18 6.65 -6.81
CA GLY A 46 -0.20 6.17 -6.78
C GLY A 46 -0.32 4.92 -5.92
N LEU A 47 -1.14 4.98 -4.86
CA LEU A 47 -1.50 3.80 -4.07
C LEU A 47 -2.61 3.00 -4.78
N ASP A 48 -2.32 1.77 -5.18
CA ASP A 48 -3.29 0.86 -5.80
C ASP A 48 -3.78 -0.16 -4.76
N LEU A 49 -4.88 0.17 -4.07
CA LEU A 49 -5.57 -0.77 -3.18
C LEU A 49 -6.58 -1.59 -3.97
N ILE A 50 -6.33 -2.88 -4.12
CA ILE A 50 -7.16 -3.78 -4.93
C ILE A 50 -7.77 -4.90 -4.09
N SER A 51 -8.93 -5.39 -4.54
CA SER A 51 -9.55 -6.60 -3.98
C SER A 51 -8.80 -7.85 -4.45
N GLU A 52 -8.82 -8.90 -3.64
CA GLU A 52 -8.27 -10.20 -4.00
C GLU A 52 -8.88 -10.74 -5.31
N GLY A 53 -8.04 -11.36 -6.14
CA GLY A 53 -8.42 -11.83 -7.48
C GLY A 53 -8.42 -10.74 -8.57
N THR A 54 -8.18 -9.48 -8.23
CA THR A 54 -8.05 -8.40 -9.22
C THR A 54 -6.72 -8.50 -9.96
N THR A 55 -6.75 -8.23 -11.27
CA THR A 55 -5.54 -8.07 -12.09
C THR A 55 -5.32 -6.58 -12.38
N VAL A 56 -4.10 -6.10 -12.14
CA VAL A 56 -3.65 -4.75 -12.50
C VAL A 56 -2.54 -4.87 -13.54
N ILE A 57 -2.59 -4.04 -14.58
CA ILE A 57 -1.58 -3.97 -15.64
C ILE A 57 -0.98 -2.56 -15.61
N TYR A 58 0.34 -2.50 -15.55
CA TYR A 58 1.10 -1.25 -15.61
C TYR A 58 1.66 -1.04 -17.02
N ASN A 59 1.55 0.18 -17.54
CA ASN A 59 2.10 0.59 -18.83
C ASN A 59 3.40 1.37 -18.65
#